data_AF-A0A5E7QLM9-F1
#
_entry.id   AF-A0A5E7QLM9-F1
#
_cell.length_a   1.000
_cell.length_b   1.000
_cell.length_c   1.000
_cell.angle_alpha   90.00
_cell.angle_beta   90.00
_cell.angle_gamma   90.00
#
_symmetry.space_group_name_H-M   'P 1'
#
loop_
_entity.id
_entity.type
_entity.pdbx_description
1 polymer ?
#
loop_
_entity_poly.entity_id
_entity_poly.type
_entity_poly.pdbx_seq_one_letter_code
_entity_poly.pdbx_strand_id
1 'polypeptide(L)'
;MSASWGMFQIMGFNFAACGFKTVFEFVASLKVNAGNQLKAYLSLCSHNSALLIAMKNKDFTAMARNYNGDDYGNYDVLMKQAYEAFEGKK
;
A
#
# COMPACT_ATOMS: atom_id res chain seq x y z
N MET A 1 -1.25 15.03 -11.56
CA MET A 1 -1.69 13.87 -10.74
C MET A 1 -0.93 13.88 -9.41
N SER A 2 -1.13 14.90 -8.57
CA SER A 2 -0.23 15.24 -7.44
C SER A 2 -0.87 15.15 -6.05
N ALA A 3 -2.08 14.62 -5.95
CA ALA A 3 -2.75 14.37 -4.66
C ALA A 3 -2.72 12.86 -4.33
N SER A 4 -2.56 12.55 -3.05
CA SER A 4 -2.75 11.22 -2.46
C SER A 4 -4.24 10.96 -2.15
N TRP A 5 -4.66 9.71 -2.18
CA TRP A 5 -6.07 9.33 -2.00
C TRP A 5 -6.28 8.17 -1.02
N GLY A 6 -7.33 8.30 -0.20
CA GLY A 6 -7.83 7.24 0.67
C GLY A 6 -6.91 6.87 1.84
N MET A 7 -7.24 5.78 2.52
CA MET A 7 -6.56 5.28 3.72
C MET A 7 -5.07 4.97 3.49
N PHE A 8 -4.73 4.50 2.29
CA PHE A 8 -3.36 4.11 1.94
C PHE A 8 -2.55 5.24 1.29
N GLN A 9 -3.15 6.44 1.15
CA GLN A 9 -2.51 7.64 0.60
C GLN A 9 -1.84 7.41 -0.76
N ILE A 10 -2.51 6.67 -1.66
CA ILE A 10 -1.96 6.36 -2.98
C ILE A 10 -1.90 7.62 -3.84
N MET A 11 -0.72 7.97 -4.34
CA MET A 11 -0.54 9.10 -5.24
C MET A 11 -1.25 8.87 -6.57
N GLY A 12 -1.96 9.89 -7.06
CA GLY A 12 -2.77 9.77 -8.27
C GLY A 12 -2.01 9.40 -9.55
N PHE A 13 -0.68 9.59 -9.60
CA PHE A 13 0.13 9.14 -10.74
C PHE A 13 0.29 7.61 -10.82
N ASN A 14 -0.03 6.89 -9.73
CA ASN A 14 0.00 5.43 -9.68
C ASN A 14 -1.30 4.78 -10.20
N PHE A 15 -2.24 5.54 -10.77
CA PHE A 15 -3.55 5.02 -11.19
C PHE A 15 -3.45 3.77 -12.08
N ALA A 16 -2.48 3.74 -13.00
CA ALA A 16 -2.26 2.61 -13.91
C ALA A 16 -1.78 1.35 -13.17
N ALA A 17 -0.84 1.50 -12.23
CA ALA A 17 -0.39 0.41 -11.37
C ALA A 17 -1.49 -0.06 -10.40
N CYS A 18 -2.49 0.78 -10.12
CA CYS A 18 -3.69 0.36 -9.39
C CYS A 18 -4.72 -0.36 -10.29
N GLY A 19 -4.48 -0.48 -11.60
CA GLY A 19 -5.36 -1.16 -12.55
C GLY A 19 -6.43 -0.29 -13.22
N PHE A 20 -6.29 1.04 -13.15
CA PHE A 20 -7.24 1.98 -13.77
C PHE A 20 -6.70 2.53 -15.09
N LYS A 21 -7.59 2.86 -16.04
CA LYS A 21 -7.18 3.42 -17.34
C LYS A 21 -6.90 4.92 -17.25
N THR A 22 -7.54 5.60 -16.31
CA THR A 22 -7.37 7.04 -16.09
C THR A 22 -7.34 7.38 -14.61
N VAL A 23 -6.74 8.53 -14.27
CA VAL A 23 -6.79 9.08 -12.91
C VAL A 23 -8.23 9.38 -12.45
N PHE A 24 -9.14 9.70 -13.38
CA PHE A 24 -10.54 9.98 -13.05
C PHE A 24 -11.28 8.72 -12.59
N GLU A 25 -11.07 7.58 -13.26
CA GLU A 25 -11.60 6.27 -12.83
C GLU A 25 -11.07 5.87 -11.46
N PHE A 26 -9.76 6.04 -11.24
CA PHE A 26 -9.13 5.81 -9.94
C PHE A 26 -9.78 6.64 -8.83
N VAL A 27 -9.87 7.96 -9.02
CA VAL A 27 -10.48 8.86 -8.03
C VAL A 27 -11.95 8.51 -7.78
N ALA A 28 -12.71 8.23 -8.83
CA ALA A 28 -14.11 7.82 -8.71
C ALA A 28 -14.24 6.53 -7.88
N SER A 29 -13.38 5.53 -8.12
CA SER A 29 -13.39 4.26 -7.39
C SER A 29 -13.05 4.43 -5.90
N LEU A 30 -12.00 5.20 -5.58
CA LEU A 30 -11.51 5.40 -4.21
C LEU A 30 -12.49 6.21 -3.34
N LYS A 31 -13.37 7.00 -3.94
CA LYS A 31 -14.44 7.75 -3.24
C LYS A 31 -15.59 6.86 -2.74
N VAL A 32 -15.77 5.67 -3.32
CA VAL A 32 -16.96 4.85 -3.03
C VAL A 32 -16.92 4.26 -1.63
N ASN A 33 -15.82 3.58 -1.25
CA ASN A 33 -15.67 2.97 0.07
C ASN A 33 -14.22 2.52 0.34
N ALA A 34 -13.95 2.14 1.60
CA ALA A 34 -12.66 1.63 2.04
C ALA A 34 -12.24 0.32 1.33
N GLY A 35 -13.20 -0.52 0.92
CA GLY A 35 -12.92 -1.75 0.17
C GLY A 35 -12.28 -1.49 -1.19
N ASN A 36 -12.75 -0.46 -1.91
CA ASN A 36 -12.14 -0.03 -3.18
C ASN A 36 -10.75 0.57 -2.97
N GLN A 37 -10.56 1.33 -1.89
CA GLN A 37 -9.23 1.84 -1.52
C GLN A 37 -8.26 0.69 -1.24
N LEU A 38 -8.70 -0.35 -0.51
CA LEU A 38 -7.91 -1.55 -0.26
C LEU A 38 -7.57 -2.29 -1.56
N LYS A 39 -8.53 -2.47 -2.48
CA LYS A 39 -8.28 -3.11 -3.78
C LYS A 39 -7.22 -2.36 -4.60
N ALA A 40 -7.29 -1.04 -4.64
CA ALA A 40 -6.29 -0.22 -5.34
C ALA A 40 -4.90 -0.33 -4.70
N TYR A 41 -4.83 -0.37 -3.37
CA TYR A 41 -3.59 -0.59 -2.63
C TYR A 41 -2.99 -1.98 -2.93
N LEU A 42 -3.79 -3.04 -2.87
CA LEU A 42 -3.32 -4.40 -3.19
C LEU A 42 -2.81 -4.51 -4.63
N SER A 43 -3.48 -3.85 -5.57
CA SER A 43 -3.06 -3.78 -6.98
C SER A 43 -1.73 -3.03 -7.13
N LEU A 44 -1.54 -1.92 -6.41
CA LEU A 44 -0.26 -1.21 -6.38
C LEU A 44 0.86 -2.09 -5.82
N CYS A 45 0.61 -2.78 -4.71
CA CYS A 45 1.57 -3.65 -4.07
C CYS A 45 1.97 -4.84 -4.96
N SER A 46 1.03 -5.41 -5.72
CA SER A 46 1.33 -6.52 -6.63
C SER A 46 2.13 -6.11 -7.86
N HIS A 47 2.07 -4.83 -8.27
CA HIS A 47 2.90 -4.30 -9.36
C HIS A 47 4.36 -4.05 -8.94
N ASN A 48 4.65 -3.94 -7.64
CA ASN A 48 6.01 -3.86 -7.11
C ASN A 48 6.47 -5.24 -6.64
N SER A 49 7.26 -5.93 -7.46
CA SER A 49 7.73 -7.29 -7.18
C SER A 49 8.57 -7.36 -5.89
N ALA A 50 9.41 -6.37 -5.62
CA ALA A 50 10.23 -6.30 -4.40
C ALA A 50 9.36 -6.16 -3.15
N LEU A 51 8.36 -5.27 -3.19
CA LEU A 51 7.39 -5.12 -2.11
C LEU A 51 6.59 -6.41 -1.90
N LEU A 52 6.13 -7.06 -2.98
CA LEU A 52 5.37 -8.29 -2.89
C LEU A 52 6.18 -9.44 -2.26
N ILE A 53 7.46 -9.56 -2.62
CA ILE A 53 8.38 -10.53 -2.01
C ILE A 53 8.58 -10.23 -0.52
N ALA A 54 8.81 -8.96 -0.17
CA ALA A 54 8.97 -8.54 1.22
C ALA A 54 7.73 -8.87 2.07
N MET A 55 6.53 -8.59 1.55
CA MET A 55 5.25 -8.93 2.19
C MET A 55 5.09 -10.45 2.42
N LYS A 56 5.41 -11.27 1.41
CA LYS A 56 5.32 -12.74 1.52
C LYS A 56 6.29 -13.30 2.56
N ASN A 57 7.48 -12.73 2.64
CA ASN A 57 8.54 -13.15 3.57
C ASN A 57 8.41 -12.53 4.96
N LYS A 58 7.42 -11.63 5.18
CA LYS A 58 7.28 -10.83 6.41
C LYS A 58 8.53 -10.01 6.73
N ASP A 59 9.22 -9.54 5.69
CA ASP A 59 10.35 -8.63 5.81
C ASP A 59 9.84 -7.20 5.99
N PHE A 60 9.56 -6.81 7.24
CA PHE A 60 8.95 -5.53 7.57
C PHE A 60 9.83 -4.33 7.18
N THR A 61 11.15 -4.47 7.23
CA THR A 61 12.10 -3.44 6.82
C THR A 61 12.04 -3.23 5.31
N ALA A 62 12.10 -4.31 4.52
CA ALA A 62 11.94 -4.20 3.08
C ALA A 62 10.53 -3.73 2.69
N MET A 63 9.48 -4.10 3.43
CA MET A 63 8.13 -3.57 3.21
C MET A 63 8.08 -2.06 3.39
N ALA A 64 8.60 -1.55 4.51
CA ALA A 64 8.59 -0.12 4.82
C ALA A 64 9.37 0.66 3.77
N ARG A 65 10.57 0.19 3.43
CA ARG A 65 11.42 0.84 2.41
C ARG A 65 10.78 0.87 1.03
N ASN A 66 10.21 -0.25 0.58
CA ASN A 66 9.64 -0.33 -0.77
C ASN A 66 8.32 0.43 -0.92
N TYR A 67 7.60 0.69 0.17
CA TYR A 67 6.34 1.45 0.14
C TYR A 67 6.52 2.93 0.50
N ASN A 68 7.24 3.23 1.58
CA ASN A 68 7.41 4.58 2.12
C ASN A 68 8.69 5.28 1.61
N GLY A 69 9.60 4.56 0.95
CA GLY A 69 10.87 5.10 0.44
C GLY A 69 12.04 4.91 1.42
N ASP A 70 13.22 5.42 1.08
CA ASP A 70 14.44 5.25 1.89
C ASP A 70 14.32 5.91 3.28
N ASP A 71 13.51 6.96 3.41
CA ASP A 71 13.21 7.65 4.67
C ASP A 71 11.90 7.14 5.29
N TYR A 72 11.72 5.81 5.34
CA TYR A 72 10.52 5.16 5.86
C TYR A 72 10.31 5.34 7.38
N GLY A 73 11.14 6.12 8.06
CA GLY A 73 11.05 6.36 9.50
C GLY A 73 11.08 5.07 10.31
N ASN A 74 10.04 4.84 11.12
CA ASN A 74 9.90 3.65 11.97
C ASN A 74 8.78 2.70 11.52
N TYR A 75 8.33 2.79 10.26
CA TYR A 75 7.20 2.00 9.77
C TYR A 75 7.47 0.49 9.82
N ASP A 76 8.71 0.05 9.70
CA ASP A 76 9.10 -1.36 9.83
C ASP A 76 8.85 -1.89 11.25
N VAL A 77 9.25 -1.14 12.27
CA VAL A 77 9.02 -1.47 13.67
C VAL A 77 7.52 -1.49 13.98
N LEU A 78 6.78 -0.48 13.53
CA LEU A 78 5.33 -0.38 13.77
C LEU A 78 4.57 -1.53 13.10
N MET A 79 4.90 -1.88 11.85
CA MET A 79 4.29 -3.02 11.16
C MET A 79 4.60 -4.35 11.84
N LYS A 80 5.85 -4.55 12.27
CA LYS A 80 6.25 -5.76 13.00
C LYS A 80 5.47 -5.91 14.31
N GLN A 81 5.43 -4.85 15.12
CA GLN A 81 4.70 -4.84 16.39
C GLN A 81 3.21 -5.12 16.19
N ALA A 82 2.58 -4.49 15.19
CA ALA A 82 1.18 -4.74 14.87
C ALA A 82 0.96 -6.21 14.46
N TYR A 83 1.83 -6.75 13.59
CA TYR A 83 1.74 -8.13 13.14
C TYR A 83 1.85 -9.13 14.30
N GLU A 84 2.85 -8.98 15.17
CA GLU A 84 3.04 -9.82 16.35
C GLU A 84 1.86 -9.74 17.32
N ALA A 85 1.31 -8.55 17.53
CA ALA A 85 0.12 -8.34 18.37
C ALA A 85 -1.15 -8.99 17.79
N PHE A 86 -1.26 -9.16 16.46
CA PHE A 86 -2.36 -9.90 15.83
C PHE A 86 -2.12 -11.42 15.83
N GLU A 87 -0.90 -11.88 15.63
CA GLU A 87 -0.57 -13.31 15.71
C GLU A 87 -0.75 -13.86 17.13
N GLY A 88 -0.37 -13.10 18.17
CA GLY A 88 -0.59 -13.50 19.57
C GLY A 88 -2.04 -13.44 20.05
N LYS A 89 -2.97 -12.95 19.22
CA LYS A 89 -4.42 -12.95 19.47
C LYS A 89 -5.16 -14.13 18.83
N LYS A 90 -4.44 -15.00 18.10
CA LYS A 90 -4.97 -16.28 17.61
C LYS A 90 -4.97 -17.31 18.72
#